data_AF-A0A930LHM1-F1
#
_entry.id   AF-A0A930LHM1-F1
#
_cell.length_a   1.000
_cell.length_b   1.000
_cell.length_c   1.000
_cell.angle_alpha   90.00
_cell.angle_beta   90.00
_cell.angle_gamma   90.00
#
_symmetry.space_group_name_H-M   'P 1'
#
loop_
_entity.id
_entity.type
_entity.pdbx_description
1 polymer ?
#
loop_
_entity_poly.entity_id
_entity_poly.type
_entity_poly.pdbx_seq_one_letter_code
_entity_poly.pdbx_strand_id
1 'polypeptide(L)'
;MLISPYQQISNQPISVYGQSFGMPEFDGEEYDKKQKRAYEAFKRSRPANHLPTLEVLRPGNWYISPAFKTDRFIIAEPWDASLPKVVKPLRGSVVFRYDKPLEVTTYNEYYEKTGIQPVTCPSGSIPVASDVNLRLSPEQANNMPDGFKYAQRAPKSDEYPDGAFLYCVPKTFLDKIVPYTLMLSRKPLTRTVERYMFPLCNYNISLYLSVVRESPFTTRYRDTSPIALWAQYSSDFDRAIVKITDTWARLGWVPMPGQYALSTGEDLAYKHELLDDKLPAPPAN
;
A
#
# COMPACT_ATOMS: atom_id res chain seq x y z
N MET A 1 -29.33 10.24 -64.61
CA MET A 1 -28.33 9.22 -64.24
C MET A 1 -26.96 9.86 -64.27
N LEU A 2 -26.10 9.40 -63.35
CA LEU A 2 -24.90 10.06 -62.84
C LEU A 2 -23.78 10.34 -63.87
N ILE A 3 -23.20 11.52 -63.69
CA ILE A 3 -21.95 12.13 -64.18
C ILE A 3 -20.80 11.55 -63.32
N SER A 4 -19.54 11.35 -63.69
CA SER A 4 -18.71 11.44 -64.91
C SER A 4 -17.37 10.76 -64.56
N PRO A 5 -16.65 10.15 -65.51
CA PRO A 5 -15.26 9.74 -65.33
C PRO A 5 -14.31 10.90 -65.69
N TYR A 6 -13.28 11.06 -64.85
CA TYR A 6 -11.91 11.49 -65.16
C TYR A 6 -11.58 12.76 -65.97
N GLN A 7 -10.48 13.35 -65.49
CA GLN A 7 -9.57 14.33 -66.11
C GLN A 7 -9.98 15.80 -66.05
N GLN A 8 -9.30 16.54 -65.19
CA GLN A 8 -8.74 17.82 -65.63
C GLN A 8 -7.43 18.17 -64.92
N ILE A 9 -6.53 18.64 -65.77
CA ILE A 9 -5.17 19.11 -65.56
C ILE A 9 -5.23 20.51 -64.95
N SER A 10 -4.45 20.80 -63.90
CA SER A 10 -3.60 22.01 -63.84
C SER A 10 -2.70 21.98 -62.62
N ASN A 11 -1.41 21.76 -62.86
CA ASN A 11 -0.33 22.23 -61.97
C ASN A 11 0.01 23.66 -62.39
N GLN A 12 -0.23 24.65 -61.52
CA GLN A 12 0.72 25.74 -61.17
C GLN A 12 0.10 26.79 -60.21
N PRO A 13 0.92 27.59 -59.50
CA PRO A 13 0.88 27.63 -58.03
C PRO A 13 0.35 28.96 -57.48
N ILE A 14 -0.16 28.94 -56.24
CA ILE A 14 -0.18 30.13 -55.39
C ILE A 14 0.34 29.74 -54.01
N SER A 15 1.64 29.92 -53.82
CA SER A 15 2.22 30.22 -52.52
C SER A 15 2.37 31.72 -52.46
N VAL A 16 1.61 32.41 -51.59
CA VAL A 16 2.08 33.60 -50.85
C VAL A 16 1.24 33.73 -49.58
N TYR A 17 1.90 33.44 -48.44
CA TYR A 17 1.75 34.04 -47.11
C TYR A 17 0.40 34.63 -46.67
N GLY A 18 -0.07 34.11 -45.52
CA GLY A 18 -0.81 34.91 -44.55
C GLY A 18 -2.03 34.25 -43.96
N GLN A 19 -1.84 33.29 -43.06
CA GLN A 19 -2.70 33.13 -41.88
C GLN A 19 -2.05 32.09 -40.96
N SER A 20 -1.52 32.56 -39.83
CA SER A 20 -1.36 31.71 -38.66
C SER A 20 -2.75 31.16 -38.34
N PHE A 21 -3.03 29.91 -38.71
CA PHE A 21 -4.12 29.16 -38.09
C PHE A 21 -3.79 29.09 -36.60
N GLY A 22 -4.36 30.01 -35.83
CA GLY A 22 -4.30 29.95 -34.38
C GLY A 22 -4.79 28.57 -33.99
N MET A 23 -3.91 27.79 -33.37
CA MET A 23 -4.38 26.63 -32.62
C MET A 23 -5.42 27.18 -31.64
N PRO A 24 -6.63 26.61 -31.58
CA PRO A 24 -7.60 27.01 -30.57
C PRO A 24 -6.91 26.89 -29.21
N GLU A 25 -6.95 27.97 -28.42
CA GLU A 25 -6.47 27.93 -27.05
C GLU A 25 -7.13 26.73 -26.36
N PHE A 26 -6.29 25.84 -25.84
CA PHE A 26 -6.75 24.64 -25.16
C PHE A 26 -7.45 25.06 -23.87
N ASP A 27 -8.78 25.15 -23.90
CA ASP A 27 -9.59 25.43 -22.72
C ASP A 27 -9.70 24.16 -21.86
N GLY A 28 -8.85 24.11 -20.83
CA GLY A 28 -8.85 23.03 -19.84
C GLY A 28 -10.21 22.82 -19.16
N GLU A 29 -11.05 23.85 -19.06
CA GLU A 29 -12.38 23.71 -18.46
C GLU A 29 -13.39 22.99 -19.35
N GLU A 30 -13.35 23.23 -20.67
CA GLU A 30 -14.26 22.58 -21.61
C GLU A 30 -13.93 21.08 -21.77
N TYR A 31 -12.63 20.76 -21.78
CA TYR A 31 -12.12 19.39 -21.76
C TYR A 31 -12.63 18.63 -20.52
N ASP A 32 -12.54 19.27 -19.35
CA ASP A 32 -12.99 18.73 -18.08
C ASP A 32 -14.50 18.46 -18.03
N LYS A 33 -15.30 19.35 -18.63
CA LYS A 33 -16.76 19.18 -18.77
C LYS A 33 -17.10 18.01 -19.70
N LYS A 34 -16.39 17.86 -20.82
CA LYS A 34 -16.58 16.76 -21.77
C LYS A 34 -16.26 15.41 -21.12
N GLN A 35 -15.16 15.32 -20.38
CA GLN A 35 -14.81 14.09 -19.66
C GLN A 35 -15.84 13.72 -18.58
N LYS A 36 -16.29 14.70 -17.78
CA LYS A 36 -17.35 14.47 -16.77
C LYS A 36 -18.64 13.96 -17.43
N ARG A 37 -19.05 14.52 -18.58
CA ARG A 37 -20.23 14.05 -19.32
C ARG A 37 -20.05 12.64 -19.88
N ALA A 38 -18.89 12.33 -20.46
CA ALA A 38 -18.58 11.00 -20.97
C ALA A 38 -18.58 9.95 -19.85
N TYR A 39 -18.03 10.29 -18.69
CA TYR A 39 -18.04 9.45 -17.50
C TYR A 39 -19.45 9.17 -16.98
N GLU A 40 -20.32 10.19 -16.91
CA GLU A 40 -21.72 10.02 -16.51
C GLU A 40 -22.53 9.22 -17.53
N ALA A 41 -22.28 9.41 -18.83
CA ALA A 41 -22.89 8.58 -19.88
C ALA A 41 -22.43 7.12 -19.78
N PHE A 42 -21.14 6.89 -19.56
CA PHE A 42 -20.56 5.56 -19.37
C PHE A 42 -21.15 4.84 -18.16
N LYS A 43 -21.34 5.52 -17.02
CA LYS A 43 -22.01 4.94 -15.84
C LYS A 43 -23.43 4.44 -16.16
N ARG A 44 -24.17 5.19 -16.98
CA ARG A 44 -25.56 4.88 -17.36
C ARG A 44 -25.68 3.72 -18.33
N SER A 45 -24.65 3.44 -19.13
CA SER A 45 -24.65 2.37 -20.14
C SER A 45 -24.27 0.99 -19.60
N ARG A 46 -24.10 0.82 -18.28
CA ARG A 46 -23.58 -0.43 -17.70
C ARG A 46 -24.65 -1.51 -17.57
N PRO A 47 -24.33 -2.78 -17.85
CA PRO A 47 -25.28 -3.88 -17.70
C PRO A 47 -25.54 -4.17 -16.22
N ALA A 48 -26.78 -4.55 -15.89
CA ALA A 48 -27.21 -4.90 -14.53
C ALA A 48 -26.76 -6.31 -14.10
N ASN A 49 -25.51 -6.68 -14.40
CA ASN A 49 -24.92 -7.95 -14.02
C ASN A 49 -24.51 -7.94 -12.54
N HIS A 50 -24.55 -9.11 -11.91
CA HIS A 50 -24.11 -9.29 -10.53
C HIS A 50 -22.62 -9.65 -10.48
N LEU A 51 -21.81 -8.91 -9.71
CA LEU A 51 -20.42 -9.27 -9.39
C LEU A 51 -20.40 -10.06 -8.06
N PRO A 52 -20.24 -11.39 -8.07
CA PRO A 52 -20.39 -12.22 -6.88
C PRO A 52 -19.29 -11.96 -5.83
N THR A 53 -18.03 -11.92 -6.25
CA THR A 53 -16.88 -11.64 -5.36
C THR A 53 -15.92 -10.65 -5.98
N LEU A 54 -15.31 -9.82 -5.12
CA LEU A 54 -14.24 -8.91 -5.52
C LEU A 54 -12.93 -9.69 -5.82
N GLU A 55 -12.82 -10.96 -5.41
CA GLU A 55 -11.62 -11.78 -5.63
C GLU A 55 -11.31 -11.99 -7.12
N VAL A 56 -12.34 -11.99 -7.98
CA VAL A 56 -12.18 -12.07 -9.45
C VAL A 56 -11.38 -10.90 -10.01
N LEU A 57 -11.30 -9.79 -9.26
CA LEU A 57 -10.54 -8.60 -9.63
C LEU A 57 -9.15 -8.56 -9.00
N ARG A 58 -8.79 -9.50 -8.13
CA ARG A 58 -7.43 -9.59 -7.58
C ARG A 58 -6.49 -10.13 -8.67
N PRO A 59 -5.38 -9.44 -9.00
CA PRO A 59 -4.40 -10.00 -9.93
C PRO A 59 -3.79 -11.30 -9.37
N GLY A 60 -3.72 -12.37 -10.16
CA GLY A 60 -3.45 -13.72 -9.67
C GLY A 60 -2.12 -13.97 -8.94
N ASN A 61 -1.11 -13.12 -9.14
CA ASN A 61 0.22 -13.26 -8.53
C ASN A 61 0.46 -12.31 -7.34
N TRP A 62 -0.59 -11.71 -6.79
CA TRP A 62 -0.46 -10.74 -5.71
C TRP A 62 -0.51 -11.44 -4.36
N TYR A 63 0.59 -11.32 -3.61
CA TYR A 63 0.79 -11.92 -2.31
C TYR A 63 1.04 -10.85 -1.26
N ILE A 64 0.32 -10.94 -0.13
CA ILE A 64 0.53 -10.08 1.02
C ILE A 64 1.34 -10.86 2.06
N SER A 65 2.52 -10.32 2.39
CA SER A 65 3.42 -10.98 3.33
C SER A 65 2.75 -11.23 4.70
N PRO A 66 2.85 -12.45 5.27
CA PRO A 66 2.45 -12.75 6.64
C PRO A 66 3.14 -11.86 7.68
N ALA A 67 4.28 -11.25 7.37
CA ALA A 67 4.96 -10.30 8.24
C ALA A 67 4.10 -9.07 8.62
N PHE A 68 3.00 -8.80 7.89
CA PHE A 68 2.03 -7.77 8.26
C PHE A 68 0.99 -8.22 9.32
N LYS A 69 1.02 -9.49 9.73
CA LYS A 69 0.24 -9.99 10.89
C LYS A 69 0.90 -9.62 12.21
N THR A 70 2.22 -9.48 12.20
CA THR A 70 3.00 -9.19 13.40
C THR A 70 3.14 -7.68 13.58
N ASP A 71 2.85 -7.21 14.79
CA ASP A 71 3.02 -5.78 15.11
C ASP A 71 4.50 -5.38 15.01
N ARG A 72 4.76 -4.27 14.32
CA ARG A 72 6.09 -3.67 14.18
C ARG A 72 6.17 -2.37 14.97
N PHE A 73 7.32 -2.12 15.57
CA PHE A 73 7.59 -0.92 16.35
C PHE A 73 8.93 -0.30 15.97
N ILE A 74 9.06 1.00 16.22
CA ILE A 74 10.36 1.68 16.33
C ILE A 74 10.63 1.94 17.81
N ILE A 75 11.84 1.63 18.25
CA ILE A 75 12.27 1.96 19.62
C ILE A 75 12.64 3.44 19.65
N ALA A 76 11.90 4.25 20.40
CA ALA A 76 12.08 5.68 20.48
C ALA A 76 12.06 6.16 21.94
N GLU A 77 12.78 7.25 22.22
CA GLU A 77 12.75 7.91 23.52
C GLU A 77 11.56 8.89 23.55
N PRO A 78 10.64 8.79 24.53
CA PRO A 78 9.65 9.83 24.75
C PRO A 78 10.33 11.10 25.29
N TRP A 79 9.57 12.19 25.36
CA TRP A 79 10.11 13.49 25.78
C TRP A 79 10.52 13.54 27.26
N ASP A 80 9.96 12.67 28.10
CA ASP A 80 10.11 12.62 29.56
C ASP A 80 10.99 11.47 30.07
N ALA A 81 11.47 10.58 29.19
CA ALA A 81 12.30 9.45 29.59
C ALA A 81 13.38 9.11 28.56
N SER A 82 14.56 8.72 29.04
CA SER A 82 15.67 8.26 28.19
C SER A 82 15.89 6.76 28.34
N LEU A 83 16.36 6.14 27.27
CA LEU A 83 16.76 4.73 27.30
C LEU A 83 18.00 4.55 28.19
N PRO A 84 18.01 3.56 29.09
CA PRO A 84 19.21 3.22 29.85
C PRO A 84 20.41 2.94 28.94
N LYS A 85 21.63 3.26 29.38
CA LYS A 85 22.86 3.16 28.58
C LYS A 85 23.03 1.79 27.89
N VAL A 86 22.67 0.71 28.58
CA VAL A 86 22.79 -0.67 28.10
C VAL A 86 21.86 -0.96 26.91
N VAL A 87 20.64 -0.40 26.91
CA VAL A 87 19.63 -0.62 25.87
C VAL A 87 19.60 0.50 24.82
N LYS A 88 20.31 1.60 25.06
CA LYS A 88 20.43 2.74 24.15
C LYS A 88 20.81 2.37 22.71
N PRO A 89 21.64 1.34 22.43
CA PRO A 89 21.90 0.90 21.05
C PRO A 89 20.66 0.42 20.29
N LEU A 90 19.56 0.09 20.97
CA LEU A 90 18.28 -0.22 20.32
C LEU A 90 17.55 1.01 19.80
N ARG A 91 17.94 2.24 20.19
CA ARG A 91 17.25 3.45 19.77
C ARG A 91 17.23 3.57 18.23
N GLY A 92 16.05 3.82 17.69
CA GLY A 92 15.80 3.92 16.25
C GLY A 92 15.72 2.58 15.53
N SER A 93 15.95 1.46 16.22
CA SER A 93 15.82 0.14 15.62
C SER A 93 14.35 -0.20 15.40
N VAL A 94 14.13 -0.92 14.32
CA VAL A 94 12.85 -1.54 14.03
C VAL A 94 12.81 -2.89 14.72
N VAL A 95 11.76 -3.12 15.49
CA VAL A 95 11.53 -4.40 16.17
C VAL A 95 10.14 -4.92 15.85
N PHE A 96 9.97 -6.23 15.93
CA PHE A 96 8.66 -6.85 15.78
C PHE A 96 8.25 -7.51 17.08
N ARG A 97 6.96 -7.53 17.33
CA ARG A 97 6.38 -8.24 18.46
C ARG A 97 6.73 -9.72 18.38
N TYR A 98 7.15 -10.29 19.49
CA TYR A 98 7.45 -11.70 19.58
C TYR A 98 6.39 -12.41 20.43
N ASP A 99 5.47 -13.13 19.79
CA ASP A 99 4.33 -13.75 20.46
C ASP A 99 4.56 -15.21 20.91
N LYS A 100 5.76 -15.75 20.67
CA LYS A 100 6.14 -17.10 21.11
C LYS A 100 6.70 -17.06 22.55
N PRO A 101 6.78 -18.20 23.26
CA PRO A 101 7.37 -18.26 24.59
C PRO A 101 8.79 -17.69 24.61
N LEU A 102 9.08 -16.85 25.61
CA LEU A 102 10.42 -16.36 25.88
C LEU A 102 11.15 -17.35 26.78
N GLU A 103 12.45 -17.50 26.53
CA GLU A 103 13.31 -18.46 27.21
C GLU A 103 14.66 -17.80 27.51
N VAL A 104 15.29 -18.15 28.63
CA VAL A 104 16.65 -17.75 28.99
C VAL A 104 17.48 -18.99 29.24
N THR A 105 18.72 -18.99 28.75
CA THR A 105 19.68 -20.06 29.05
C THR A 105 20.21 -19.88 30.47
N THR A 106 20.15 -20.93 31.28
CA THR A 106 20.73 -20.95 32.62
C THR A 106 22.14 -21.52 32.60
N TYR A 107 23.00 -21.00 33.47
CA TYR A 107 24.38 -21.42 33.62
C TYR A 107 24.66 -21.82 35.07
N ASN A 108 25.64 -22.72 35.30
CA ASN A 108 26.16 -23.00 36.65
C ASN A 108 27.20 -21.93 37.06
N GLU A 109 27.77 -22.08 38.26
CA GLU A 109 28.83 -21.22 38.78
C GLU A 109 30.11 -21.21 37.93
N TYR A 110 30.30 -22.21 37.06
CA TYR A 110 31.43 -22.33 36.12
C TYR A 110 31.08 -21.83 34.70
N TYR A 111 29.96 -21.13 34.52
CA TYR A 111 29.47 -20.66 33.21
C TYR A 111 29.14 -21.76 32.19
N GLU A 112 28.91 -22.99 32.64
CA GLU A 112 28.46 -24.08 31.78
C GLU A 112 26.93 -24.08 31.69
N LYS A 113 26.40 -24.36 30.50
CA LYS A 113 24.95 -24.37 30.26
C LYS A 113 24.27 -25.49 31.05
N THR A 114 23.37 -25.13 31.96
CA THR A 114 22.61 -26.08 32.79
C THR A 114 21.21 -26.37 32.24
N GLY A 115 20.65 -25.47 31.43
CA GLY A 115 19.29 -25.62 30.92
C GLY A 115 18.72 -24.39 30.25
N ILE A 116 17.39 -24.40 30.09
CA ILE A 116 16.59 -23.30 29.55
C ILE A 116 15.40 -23.12 30.49
N GLN A 117 15.08 -21.87 30.85
CA GLN A 117 13.94 -21.54 31.68
C GLN A 117 13.00 -20.57 30.97
N PRO A 118 11.67 -20.76 31.08
CA PRO A 118 10.70 -19.83 30.52
C PRO A 118 10.77 -18.49 31.25
N VAL A 119 10.54 -17.42 30.51
CA VAL A 119 10.61 -16.05 31.01
C VAL A 119 9.34 -15.30 30.64
N THR A 120 8.86 -14.49 31.58
CA THR A 120 7.81 -13.50 31.33
C THR A 120 8.42 -12.10 31.28
N CYS A 121 7.88 -11.26 30.40
CA CYS A 121 8.24 -9.85 30.42
C CYS A 121 7.68 -9.17 31.68
N PRO A 122 8.41 -8.17 32.23
CA PRO A 122 7.89 -7.32 33.29
C PRO A 122 6.57 -6.65 32.90
N SER A 123 5.74 -6.31 33.90
CA SER A 123 4.48 -5.60 33.67
C SER A 123 4.71 -4.28 32.91
N GLY A 124 3.90 -4.00 31.90
CA GLY A 124 4.04 -2.81 31.06
C GLY A 124 5.06 -2.94 29.93
N SER A 125 5.80 -4.04 29.85
CA SER A 125 6.74 -4.34 28.76
C SER A 125 6.17 -5.37 27.79
N ILE A 126 6.68 -5.35 26.55
CA ILE A 126 6.33 -6.35 25.54
C ILE A 126 7.56 -7.05 25.01
N PRO A 127 7.44 -8.36 24.69
CA PRO A 127 8.48 -9.10 24.02
C PRO A 127 8.63 -8.60 22.58
N VAL A 128 9.84 -8.23 22.21
CA VAL A 128 10.20 -7.81 20.87
C VAL A 128 11.42 -8.57 20.39
N ALA A 129 11.49 -8.81 19.09
CA ALA A 129 12.59 -9.42 18.40
C ALA A 129 13.29 -8.36 17.53
N SER A 130 14.60 -8.20 17.74
CA SER A 130 15.47 -7.22 17.10
C SER A 130 16.69 -7.89 16.47
N ASP A 131 17.20 -7.31 15.40
CA ASP A 131 18.49 -7.66 14.77
C ASP A 131 19.70 -7.11 15.54
N VAL A 132 19.50 -6.11 16.39
CA VAL A 132 20.55 -5.47 17.17
C VAL A 132 21.00 -6.39 18.31
N ASN A 133 22.29 -6.75 18.31
CA ASN A 133 22.92 -7.42 19.44
C ASN A 133 23.49 -6.39 20.42
N LEU A 134 22.92 -6.33 21.63
CA LEU A 134 23.44 -5.49 22.72
C LEU A 134 24.81 -5.93 23.27
N ARG A 135 25.32 -7.11 22.88
CA ARG A 135 26.60 -7.69 23.33
C ARG A 135 26.75 -7.70 24.86
N LEU A 136 25.66 -8.07 25.54
CA LEU A 136 25.60 -8.11 27.00
C LEU A 136 26.55 -9.16 27.56
N SER A 137 27.32 -8.81 28.60
CA SER A 137 27.95 -9.81 29.45
C SER A 137 26.88 -10.61 30.23
N PRO A 138 27.20 -11.81 30.75
CA PRO A 138 26.26 -12.56 31.59
C PRO A 138 25.72 -11.75 32.78
N GLU A 139 26.57 -10.94 33.42
CA GLU A 139 26.17 -10.06 34.52
C GLU A 139 25.20 -8.96 34.06
N GLN A 140 25.44 -8.35 32.89
CA GLN A 140 24.56 -7.33 32.33
C GLN A 140 23.21 -7.91 31.88
N ALA A 141 23.22 -9.12 31.33
CA ALA A 141 22.00 -9.83 30.92
C ALA A 141 21.11 -10.18 32.13
N ASN A 142 21.73 -10.55 33.26
CA ASN A 142 21.02 -10.87 34.49
C ASN A 142 20.55 -9.62 35.26
N ASN A 143 21.26 -8.50 35.11
CA ASN A 143 20.97 -7.23 35.80
C ASN A 143 20.50 -6.15 34.82
N MET A 144 19.52 -6.47 33.98
CA MET A 144 18.93 -5.49 33.07
C MET A 144 18.16 -4.40 33.84
N PRO A 145 18.14 -3.15 33.35
CA PRO A 145 17.38 -2.06 33.97
C PRO A 145 15.88 -2.36 34.10
N ASP A 146 15.21 -1.71 35.04
CA ASP A 146 13.79 -1.92 35.33
C ASP A 146 12.89 -1.85 34.10
N GLY A 147 12.00 -2.84 33.97
CA GLY A 147 11.11 -2.99 32.82
C GLY A 147 11.76 -3.61 31.59
N PHE A 148 13.09 -3.74 31.54
CA PHE A 148 13.79 -4.43 30.47
C PHE A 148 14.15 -5.86 30.88
N LYS A 149 14.24 -6.74 29.88
CA LYS A 149 14.77 -8.09 30.08
C LYS A 149 15.42 -8.58 28.81
N TYR A 150 16.50 -9.32 28.92
CA TYR A 150 17.08 -10.05 27.80
C TYR A 150 16.60 -11.49 27.85
N ALA A 151 16.17 -12.01 26.69
CA ALA A 151 15.88 -13.41 26.48
C ALA A 151 16.88 -14.00 25.48
N GLN A 152 16.81 -15.31 25.23
CA GLN A 152 17.68 -15.98 24.27
C GLN A 152 17.43 -15.50 22.84
N ARG A 153 18.34 -15.84 21.92
CA ARG A 153 18.13 -15.58 20.49
C ARG A 153 16.99 -16.46 19.95
N ALA A 154 16.05 -15.86 19.23
CA ALA A 154 15.05 -16.59 18.45
C ALA A 154 15.71 -17.37 17.31
N PRO A 155 15.24 -18.60 17.02
CA PRO A 155 15.70 -19.37 15.87
C PRO A 155 15.35 -18.65 14.56
N LYS A 156 15.98 -19.09 13.48
CA LYS A 156 15.68 -18.59 12.13
C LYS A 156 14.20 -18.83 11.78
N SER A 157 13.59 -17.86 11.12
CA SER A 157 12.20 -17.89 10.65
C SER A 157 12.05 -17.00 9.43
N ASP A 158 10.89 -17.04 8.76
CA ASP A 158 10.62 -16.16 7.61
C ASP A 158 10.69 -14.68 7.99
N GLU A 159 10.27 -14.33 9.22
CA GLU A 159 10.39 -12.98 9.76
C GLU A 159 11.84 -12.61 10.15
N TYR A 160 12.66 -13.61 10.48
CA TYR A 160 14.03 -13.47 10.96
C TYR A 160 14.95 -14.52 10.32
N PRO A 161 15.37 -14.34 9.06
CA PRO A 161 16.14 -15.34 8.32
C PRO A 161 17.50 -15.65 8.97
N ASP A 162 18.02 -14.69 9.73
CA ASP A 162 19.25 -14.84 10.50
C ASP A 162 19.01 -15.10 11.99
N GLY A 163 17.76 -15.24 12.43
CA GLY A 163 17.39 -15.24 13.85
C GLY A 163 17.46 -13.83 14.45
N ALA A 164 16.92 -13.67 15.65
CA ALA A 164 16.79 -12.34 16.29
C ALA A 164 17.11 -12.38 17.78
N PHE A 165 17.59 -11.27 18.31
CA PHE A 165 17.75 -11.08 19.76
C PHE A 165 16.42 -10.69 20.37
N LEU A 166 16.05 -11.38 21.46
CA LEU A 166 14.79 -11.18 22.13
C LEU A 166 14.96 -10.27 23.35
N TYR A 167 14.16 -9.22 23.39
CA TYR A 167 14.16 -8.23 24.46
C TYR A 167 12.74 -8.01 24.97
N CYS A 168 12.58 -7.80 26.26
CA CYS A 168 11.41 -7.13 26.79
C CYS A 168 11.71 -5.63 26.83
N VAL A 169 10.84 -4.83 26.21
CA VAL A 169 10.98 -3.37 26.16
C VAL A 169 9.70 -2.74 26.70
N PRO A 170 9.77 -1.74 27.60
CA PRO A 170 8.59 -1.02 28.07
C PRO A 170 7.82 -0.39 26.92
N LYS A 171 6.49 -0.49 26.94
CA LYS A 171 5.62 0.05 25.88
C LYS A 171 5.80 1.55 25.65
N THR A 172 6.24 2.29 26.66
CA THR A 172 6.52 3.73 26.58
C THR A 172 7.64 4.07 25.61
N PHE A 173 8.57 3.14 25.34
CA PHE A 173 9.67 3.32 24.38
C PHE A 173 9.36 2.72 23.00
N LEU A 174 8.12 2.29 22.75
CA LEU A 174 7.74 1.60 21.52
C LEU A 174 6.67 2.39 20.79
N ASP A 175 7.05 2.98 19.66
CA ASP A 175 6.09 3.60 18.75
C ASP A 175 5.68 2.60 17.66
N LYS A 176 4.37 2.44 17.46
CA LYS A 176 3.81 1.40 16.59
C LYS A 176 3.88 1.83 15.13
N ILE A 177 4.57 1.05 14.31
CA ILE A 177 4.62 1.25 12.87
C ILE A 177 3.44 0.52 12.23
N VAL A 178 2.38 1.27 11.92
CA VAL A 178 1.19 0.73 11.25
C VAL A 178 1.44 0.65 9.74
N PRO A 179 1.25 -0.51 9.10
CA PRO A 179 1.37 -0.60 7.65
C PRO A 179 0.24 0.16 6.96
N TYR A 180 0.54 0.65 5.77
CA TYR A 180 -0.49 1.05 4.83
C TYR A 180 -0.93 -0.18 4.03
N THR A 181 -2.21 -0.25 3.73
CA THR A 181 -2.81 -1.32 2.93
C THR A 181 -3.69 -0.72 1.86
N LEU A 182 -3.53 -1.23 0.64
CA LEU A 182 -4.40 -0.96 -0.49
C LEU A 182 -5.55 -1.96 -0.47
N MET A 183 -6.77 -1.46 -0.26
CA MET A 183 -7.99 -2.27 -0.15
C MET A 183 -8.96 -2.00 -1.29
N LEU A 184 -9.52 -3.06 -1.86
CA LEU A 184 -10.62 -3.02 -2.81
C LEU A 184 -11.95 -3.24 -2.11
N SER A 185 -12.95 -2.42 -2.40
CA SER A 185 -14.24 -2.47 -1.72
C SER A 185 -15.39 -2.01 -2.62
N ARG A 186 -16.62 -2.45 -2.29
CA ARG A 186 -17.85 -1.99 -2.96
C ARG A 186 -18.41 -0.69 -2.36
N LYS A 187 -17.93 -0.31 -1.17
CA LYS A 187 -18.35 0.85 -0.40
C LYS A 187 -17.14 1.65 0.04
N PRO A 188 -17.24 2.97 0.24
CA PRO A 188 -16.14 3.76 0.75
C PRO A 188 -15.71 3.28 2.14
N LEU A 189 -14.40 3.11 2.36
CA LEU A 189 -13.84 2.76 3.67
C LEU A 189 -13.62 4.04 4.51
N THR A 190 -13.71 3.94 5.83
CA THR A 190 -13.37 5.06 6.73
C THR A 190 -11.85 5.16 6.93
N ARG A 191 -11.35 6.32 7.39
CA ARG A 191 -9.91 6.57 7.69
C ARG A 191 -8.97 6.26 6.50
N THR A 192 -9.44 6.54 5.31
CA THR A 192 -8.68 6.40 4.06
C THR A 192 -7.78 7.61 3.89
N VAL A 193 -6.51 7.34 3.59
CA VAL A 193 -5.53 8.35 3.18
C VAL A 193 -5.87 8.81 1.77
N GLU A 194 -6.10 7.85 0.89
CA GLU A 194 -6.46 8.05 -0.52
C GLU A 194 -7.54 7.06 -0.93
N ARG A 195 -8.39 7.48 -1.86
CA ARG A 195 -9.48 6.66 -2.40
C ARG A 195 -9.67 6.95 -3.88
N TYR A 196 -9.67 5.90 -4.69
CA TYR A 196 -9.92 5.93 -6.11
C TYR A 196 -11.22 5.20 -6.42
N MET A 197 -12.13 5.84 -7.14
CA MET A 197 -13.40 5.25 -7.55
C MET A 197 -13.36 4.87 -9.03
N PHE A 198 -13.67 3.59 -9.31
CA PHE A 198 -13.66 3.02 -10.66
C PHE A 198 -15.04 2.48 -11.05
N PRO A 199 -15.61 2.88 -12.19
CA PRO A 199 -16.75 2.18 -12.77
C PRO A 199 -16.29 0.90 -13.49
N LEU A 200 -17.03 -0.20 -13.36
CA LEU A 200 -16.76 -1.42 -14.12
C LEU A 200 -17.52 -1.44 -15.46
N CYS A 201 -16.89 -1.92 -16.53
CA CYS A 201 -17.52 -2.03 -17.86
C CYS A 201 -18.70 -3.01 -17.87
N ASN A 202 -18.54 -4.16 -17.20
CA ASN A 202 -19.45 -5.29 -17.29
C ASN A 202 -20.46 -5.38 -16.13
N TYR A 203 -20.53 -4.38 -15.26
CA TYR A 203 -21.41 -4.40 -14.09
C TYR A 203 -21.91 -2.99 -13.76
N ASN A 204 -23.15 -2.87 -13.31
CA ASN A 204 -23.70 -1.61 -12.82
C ASN A 204 -23.26 -1.31 -11.37
N ILE A 205 -21.96 -1.37 -11.11
CA ILE A 205 -21.37 -1.08 -9.81
C ILE A 205 -20.05 -0.33 -9.97
N SER A 206 -19.79 0.61 -9.06
CA SER A 206 -18.48 1.24 -8.93
C SER A 206 -17.74 0.65 -7.73
N LEU A 207 -16.43 0.51 -7.86
CA LEU A 207 -15.55 0.01 -6.83
C LEU A 207 -14.64 1.10 -6.30
N TYR A 208 -14.17 0.89 -5.08
CA TYR A 208 -13.24 1.79 -4.40
C TYR A 208 -11.95 1.06 -4.13
N LEU A 209 -10.85 1.63 -4.61
CA LEU A 209 -9.50 1.27 -4.21
C LEU A 209 -9.04 2.30 -3.18
N SER A 210 -8.73 1.89 -1.97
CA SER A 210 -8.43 2.80 -0.85
C SER A 210 -7.12 2.46 -0.18
N VAL A 211 -6.30 3.47 0.09
CA VAL A 211 -5.11 3.35 0.93
C VAL A 211 -5.53 3.64 2.38
N VAL A 212 -5.37 2.66 3.27
CA VAL A 212 -5.70 2.78 4.70
C VAL A 212 -4.47 2.47 5.56
N ARG A 213 -4.32 3.14 6.70
CA ARG A 213 -3.29 2.83 7.70
C ARG A 213 -3.77 1.69 8.60
N GLU A 214 -3.76 0.47 8.06
CA GLU A 214 -4.14 -0.69 8.83
C GLU A 214 -3.51 -1.99 8.31
N SER A 215 -3.40 -3.00 9.19
CA SER A 215 -3.00 -4.34 8.78
C SER A 215 -4.03 -4.94 7.81
N PRO A 216 -3.59 -5.62 6.73
CA PRO A 216 -4.49 -6.31 5.79
C PRO A 216 -5.22 -7.49 6.44
N PHE A 217 -4.81 -7.92 7.63
CA PHE A 217 -5.40 -9.04 8.38
C PHE A 217 -6.34 -8.57 9.50
N THR A 218 -6.65 -7.26 9.58
CA THR A 218 -7.59 -6.71 10.55
C THR A 218 -9.03 -7.19 10.32
N THR A 219 -9.81 -7.29 11.38
CA THR A 219 -11.26 -7.54 11.31
C THR A 219 -12.09 -6.26 11.22
N ARG A 220 -11.47 -5.07 11.34
CA ARG A 220 -12.17 -3.78 11.44
C ARG A 220 -13.14 -3.52 10.28
N TYR A 221 -12.86 -4.04 9.09
CA TYR A 221 -13.67 -3.83 7.89
C TYR A 221 -14.57 -5.02 7.52
N ARG A 222 -14.78 -5.97 8.44
CA ARG A 222 -15.58 -7.19 8.18
C ARG A 222 -16.94 -6.90 7.53
N ASP A 223 -17.63 -5.86 8.01
CA ASP A 223 -18.97 -5.46 7.52
C ASP A 223 -18.95 -4.88 6.10
N THR A 224 -17.82 -4.31 5.68
CA THR A 224 -17.63 -3.81 4.31
C THR A 224 -17.03 -4.87 3.37
N SER A 225 -16.57 -6.00 3.92
CA SER A 225 -15.93 -7.12 3.22
C SER A 225 -14.94 -6.67 2.14
N PRO A 226 -13.98 -5.76 2.43
CA PRO A 226 -12.98 -5.37 1.48
C PRO A 226 -11.96 -6.48 1.27
N ILE A 227 -11.26 -6.40 0.16
CA ILE A 227 -10.18 -7.30 -0.21
C ILE A 227 -8.89 -6.50 -0.17
N ALA A 228 -7.95 -6.90 0.69
CA ALA A 228 -6.60 -6.36 0.64
C ALA A 228 -5.92 -6.83 -0.65
N LEU A 229 -5.39 -5.88 -1.41
CA LEU A 229 -4.63 -6.13 -2.63
C LEU A 229 -3.12 -6.03 -2.36
N TRP A 230 -2.69 -4.98 -1.66
CA TRP A 230 -1.26 -4.74 -1.38
C TRP A 230 -1.08 -4.19 0.02
N ALA A 231 0.09 -4.40 0.63
CA ALA A 231 0.45 -3.80 1.91
C ALA A 231 1.95 -3.50 1.97
N GLN A 232 2.29 -2.39 2.61
CA GLN A 232 3.67 -1.95 2.86
C GLN A 232 3.72 -0.96 4.02
N TYR A 233 4.89 -0.79 4.62
CA TYR A 233 5.07 0.14 5.73
C TYR A 233 5.27 1.61 5.28
N SER A 234 5.35 1.86 3.97
CA SER A 234 5.37 3.19 3.35
C SER A 234 4.01 3.54 2.74
N SER A 235 3.78 4.82 2.42
CA SER A 235 2.56 5.30 1.76
C SER A 235 2.63 5.24 0.21
N ASP A 236 3.69 4.67 -0.38
CA ASP A 236 3.97 4.76 -1.82
C ASP A 236 3.25 3.68 -2.66
N PHE A 237 1.95 3.85 -2.91
CA PHE A 237 1.14 2.85 -3.62
C PHE A 237 1.05 3.06 -5.14
N ASP A 238 1.73 4.06 -5.69
CA ASP A 238 1.55 4.50 -7.07
C ASP A 238 1.77 3.36 -8.07
N ARG A 239 2.89 2.64 -7.94
CA ARG A 239 3.21 1.50 -8.82
C ARG A 239 2.21 0.37 -8.71
N ALA A 240 1.69 0.12 -7.51
CA ALA A 240 0.72 -0.93 -7.26
C ALA A 240 -0.63 -0.57 -7.91
N ILE A 241 -1.08 0.67 -7.73
CA ILE A 241 -2.32 1.20 -8.30
C ILE A 241 -2.28 1.12 -9.82
N VAL A 242 -1.22 1.65 -10.46
CA VAL A 242 -1.05 1.61 -11.92
C VAL A 242 -1.10 0.17 -12.44
N LYS A 243 -0.36 -0.74 -11.81
CA LYS A 243 -0.33 -2.15 -12.24
C LYS A 243 -1.70 -2.82 -12.12
N ILE A 244 -2.48 -2.51 -11.08
CA ILE A 244 -3.86 -3.01 -10.94
C ILE A 244 -4.74 -2.45 -12.05
N THR A 245 -4.73 -1.13 -12.23
CA THR A 245 -5.61 -0.46 -13.21
C THR A 245 -5.30 -0.90 -14.63
N ASP A 246 -4.03 -1.04 -15.00
CA ASP A 246 -3.61 -1.52 -16.32
C ASP A 246 -4.01 -2.98 -16.54
N THR A 247 -3.94 -3.80 -15.49
CA THR A 247 -4.39 -5.19 -15.56
C THR A 247 -5.90 -5.25 -15.74
N TRP A 248 -6.66 -4.45 -15.00
CA TRP A 248 -8.11 -4.35 -15.18
C TRP A 248 -8.49 -3.83 -16.56
N ALA A 249 -7.79 -2.83 -17.08
CA ALA A 249 -8.05 -2.28 -18.42
C ALA A 249 -7.79 -3.32 -19.51
N ARG A 250 -6.65 -4.03 -19.45
CA ARG A 250 -6.32 -5.11 -20.41
C ARG A 250 -7.32 -6.26 -20.38
N LEU A 251 -7.89 -6.55 -19.22
CA LEU A 251 -8.93 -7.57 -19.05
C LEU A 251 -10.34 -7.05 -19.37
N GLY A 252 -10.49 -5.77 -19.76
CA GLY A 252 -11.77 -5.15 -20.09
C GLY A 252 -12.69 -4.91 -18.89
N TRP A 253 -12.16 -4.93 -17.66
CA TRP A 253 -12.93 -4.67 -16.44
C TRP A 253 -13.24 -3.18 -16.25
N VAL A 254 -12.29 -2.31 -16.62
CA VAL A 254 -12.40 -0.85 -16.58
C VAL A 254 -12.10 -0.28 -17.97
N PRO A 255 -12.60 0.91 -18.32
CA PRO A 255 -12.22 1.58 -19.56
C PRO A 255 -10.69 1.85 -19.58
N MET A 256 -10.11 1.97 -20.79
CA MET A 256 -8.71 2.36 -20.97
C MET A 256 -8.37 3.66 -20.19
N PRO A 257 -7.13 3.81 -19.70
CA PRO A 257 -6.77 4.67 -18.57
C PRO A 257 -7.25 6.12 -18.69
N GLY A 258 -7.70 6.70 -17.57
CA GLY A 258 -8.08 8.13 -17.49
C GLY A 258 -9.42 8.45 -16.81
N GLN A 259 -10.20 7.46 -16.35
CA GLN A 259 -11.52 7.71 -15.76
C GLN A 259 -11.67 7.15 -14.33
N TYR A 260 -10.76 7.54 -13.44
CA TYR A 260 -10.92 7.33 -12.00
C TYR A 260 -11.07 8.66 -11.29
N ALA A 261 -11.97 8.70 -10.30
CA ALA A 261 -12.07 9.85 -9.40
C ALA A 261 -11.21 9.57 -8.18
N LEU A 262 -10.16 10.36 -7.97
CA LEU A 262 -9.36 10.37 -6.75
C LEU A 262 -9.99 11.32 -5.73
N SER A 263 -10.10 10.86 -4.50
CA SER A 263 -10.42 11.64 -3.31
C SER A 263 -9.37 11.33 -2.27
N THR A 264 -8.59 12.34 -1.87
CA THR A 264 -7.73 12.29 -0.70
C THR A 264 -8.57 12.51 0.56
N GLY A 265 -8.09 12.02 1.72
CA GLY A 265 -8.74 12.21 3.02
C GLY A 265 -8.85 13.67 3.50
N GLU A 266 -8.33 14.61 2.72
CA GLU A 266 -8.58 16.05 2.79
C GLU A 266 -9.20 16.48 1.44
N ASP A 267 -10.22 17.35 1.47
CA ASP A 267 -11.07 17.79 0.33
C ASP A 267 -10.31 18.38 -0.89
N LEU A 268 -9.55 17.55 -1.60
CA LEU A 268 -8.91 17.90 -2.86
C LEU A 268 -9.03 16.72 -3.81
N ALA A 269 -10.08 16.74 -4.64
CA ALA A 269 -10.18 15.88 -5.80
C ALA A 269 -9.17 16.34 -6.86
N TYR A 270 -7.91 15.92 -6.75
CA TYR A 270 -6.93 16.11 -7.82
C TYR A 270 -7.18 15.08 -8.93
N LYS A 271 -7.43 15.57 -10.15
CA LYS A 271 -7.38 14.76 -11.36
C LYS A 271 -5.91 14.64 -11.78
N HIS A 272 -5.40 13.43 -11.94
CA HIS A 272 -4.13 13.25 -12.64
C HIS A 272 -4.30 13.69 -14.09
N GLU A 273 -3.37 14.52 -14.57
CA GLU A 273 -3.20 14.82 -15.98
C GLU A 273 -3.00 13.52 -16.76
N LEU A 274 -3.81 13.35 -17.79
CA LEU A 274 -3.60 12.33 -18.81
C LEU A 274 -2.27 12.62 -19.50
N LEU A 275 -1.33 11.68 -19.41
CA LEU A 275 -0.25 11.62 -20.38
C LEU A 275 -0.87 11.41 -21.76
N ASP A 276 -0.60 12.35 -22.65
CA ASP A 276 -0.95 12.32 -24.07
C ASP A 276 -0.42 11.03 -24.73
N ASP A 277 -1.24 9.98 -24.78
CA ASP A 277 -1.06 8.90 -25.74
C ASP A 277 -2.15 9.02 -26.80
N LYS A 278 -1.71 9.50 -27.97
CA LYS A 278 -2.48 9.45 -29.22
C LYS A 278 -3.08 8.05 -29.37
N LEU A 279 -4.41 7.96 -29.29
CA LEU A 279 -5.17 6.77 -29.65
C LEU A 279 -4.74 6.31 -31.05
N PRO A 280 -4.43 5.02 -31.29
CA PRO A 280 -4.29 4.53 -32.65
C PRO A 280 -5.66 4.62 -33.34
N ALA A 281 -5.68 5.19 -34.55
CA ALA A 281 -6.88 5.26 -35.37
C ALA A 281 -7.42 3.83 -35.64
N PRO A 282 -8.75 3.66 -35.74
CA PRO A 282 -9.33 2.37 -36.10
C PRO A 282 -8.86 1.93 -37.49
N PRO A 283 -8.75 0.61 -37.75
CA PRO A 283 -8.38 0.12 -39.07
C PRO A 283 -9.42 0.57 -40.11
N ALA A 284 -8.94 1.20 -41.17
CA ALA A 284 -9.76 1.50 -42.34
C ALA A 284 -10.05 0.19 -43.08
N ASN A 285 -11.33 -0.06 -43.38
CA ASN A 285 -11.73 -1.04 -44.40
C ASN A 285 -11.50 -0.45 -45.79
#